data_AF-E8X1J5-F1
#
_entry.id   AF-E8X1J5-F1
#
_cell.length_a   1.000
_cell.length_b   1.000
_cell.length_c   1.000
_cell.angle_alpha   90.00
_cell.angle_beta   90.00
_cell.angle_gamma   90.00
#
_symmetry.space_group_name_H-M   'P 1'
#
loop_
_entity.id
_entity.type
_entity.pdbx_description
1 polymer ?
#
loop_
_entity_poly.entity_id
_entity_poly.type
_entity_poly.pdbx_seq_one_letter_code
_entity_poly.pdbx_strand_id
1 'polypeptide(L)'
;MNLGFIGTGTISAAIVEGLAPIQPDTRITVSPRNAARAAALAVRFPNVTIAPTNQAVLDASDTIVLAVRPQIVTETLAALNFRSDHHIISVIPTVTLAWLRSATAPATHITRAIPLPSVAHRHGPTAVYPASPDVSALFNLLGTAITLDREEEFDAFTVATSAMSSYFGFAATLTTWMERQGVDPDKSRIFASQMFQGLSATASAEPNLTFAELAKEHETPGGLNEQVLRTISTAGLLTQLDQALDDILTRIQSGPTK
;
A
#
# COMPACT_ATOMS: atom_id res chain seq x y z
N MET A 1 -11.70 1.17 20.51
CA MET A 1 -12.00 1.34 19.07
C MET A 1 -12.44 0.00 18.51
N ASN A 2 -13.54 -0.04 17.75
CA ASN A 2 -13.95 -1.24 17.01
C ASN A 2 -13.67 -1.05 15.51
N LEU A 3 -12.75 -1.86 14.97
CA LEU A 3 -12.26 -1.77 13.60
C LEU A 3 -12.74 -2.97 12.76
N GLY A 4 -13.55 -2.68 11.74
CA GLY A 4 -14.11 -3.67 10.83
C GLY A 4 -13.36 -3.75 9.51
N PHE A 5 -13.21 -4.95 8.93
CA PHE A 5 -12.63 -5.14 7.59
C PHE A 5 -13.61 -5.82 6.65
N ILE A 6 -14.04 -5.10 5.60
CA ILE A 6 -14.82 -5.67 4.49
C ILE A 6 -13.86 -6.14 3.41
N GLY A 7 -13.69 -7.46 3.35
CA GLY A 7 -12.67 -8.13 2.56
C GLY A 7 -11.46 -8.50 3.42
N THR A 8 -11.07 -9.78 3.38
CA THR A 8 -9.90 -10.32 4.11
C THR A 8 -8.80 -10.66 3.10
N GLY A 9 -8.37 -9.64 2.36
CA GLY A 9 -7.33 -9.71 1.33
C GLY A 9 -5.92 -9.56 1.89
N THR A 10 -4.95 -9.24 1.03
CA THR A 10 -3.53 -9.10 1.43
C THR A 10 -3.33 -7.83 2.25
N ILE A 11 -3.92 -6.72 1.82
CA ILE A 11 -3.84 -5.45 2.53
C ILE A 11 -4.54 -5.52 3.89
N SER A 12 -5.77 -6.07 3.97
CA SER A 12 -6.46 -6.23 5.26
C SER A 12 -5.63 -7.04 6.25
N ALA A 13 -5.08 -8.18 5.81
CA ALA A 13 -4.24 -9.00 6.67
C ALA A 13 -2.96 -8.27 7.10
N ALA A 14 -2.31 -7.53 6.20
CA ALA A 14 -1.13 -6.75 6.53
C ALA A 14 -1.43 -5.68 7.60
N ILE A 15 -2.54 -4.95 7.46
CA ILE A 15 -2.96 -3.96 8.46
C ILE A 15 -3.22 -4.64 9.82
N VAL A 16 -3.97 -5.74 9.82
CA VAL A 16 -4.28 -6.49 11.05
C VAL A 16 -3.01 -7.04 11.70
N GLU A 17 -2.09 -7.63 10.93
CA GLU A 17 -0.83 -8.18 11.43
C GLU A 17 0.10 -7.12 12.04
N GLY A 18 0.14 -5.93 11.45
CA GLY A 18 0.93 -4.82 11.98
C GLY A 18 0.31 -4.21 13.25
N LEU A 19 -1.03 -4.11 13.29
CA LEU A 19 -1.78 -3.38 14.30
C LEU A 19 -2.13 -4.23 15.53
N ALA A 20 -2.65 -5.45 15.34
CA ALA A 20 -3.22 -6.26 16.41
C ALA A 20 -2.25 -6.50 17.59
N PRO A 21 -0.94 -6.77 17.37
CA PRO A 21 0.01 -6.98 18.46
C PRO A 21 0.29 -5.74 19.32
N ILE A 22 0.09 -4.54 18.78
CA ILE A 22 0.45 -3.27 19.44
C ILE A 22 -0.78 -2.47 19.90
N GLN A 23 -1.98 -2.96 19.59
CA GLN A 23 -3.26 -2.37 19.98
C GLN A 23 -4.19 -3.46 20.53
N PRO A 24 -3.85 -4.11 21.66
CA PRO A 24 -4.62 -5.23 22.20
C PRO A 24 -6.06 -4.84 22.58
N ASP A 25 -6.30 -3.58 22.92
CA ASP A 25 -7.63 -3.06 23.28
C ASP A 25 -8.49 -2.69 22.06
N THR A 26 -7.91 -2.70 20.85
CA THR A 26 -8.68 -2.53 19.62
C THR A 26 -9.32 -3.86 19.26
N ARG A 27 -10.66 -3.90 19.22
CA ARG A 27 -11.41 -5.04 18.72
C ARG A 27 -11.40 -4.99 17.20
N ILE A 28 -10.93 -6.06 16.57
CA ILE A 28 -10.86 -6.17 15.12
C ILE A 28 -11.86 -7.22 14.66
N THR A 29 -12.74 -6.88 13.73
CA THR A 29 -13.73 -7.80 13.17
C THR A 29 -13.54 -7.92 11.66
N VAL A 30 -13.24 -9.12 11.17
CA VAL A 30 -12.96 -9.36 9.75
C VAL A 30 -14.12 -10.05 9.06
N SER A 31 -14.29 -9.73 7.77
CA SER A 31 -15.21 -10.42 6.88
C SER A 31 -14.93 -11.92 6.82
N PRO A 32 -15.98 -12.77 6.72
CA PRO A 32 -15.81 -14.22 6.54
C PRO A 32 -15.30 -14.59 5.13
N ARG A 33 -15.30 -13.65 4.18
CA ARG A 33 -14.79 -13.91 2.82
C ARG A 33 -13.27 -14.08 2.88
N ASN A 34 -12.75 -15.13 2.24
CA ASN A 34 -11.40 -15.67 2.41
C ASN A 34 -11.20 -16.36 3.79
N ALA A 35 -12.00 -17.40 4.03
CA ALA A 35 -12.10 -18.11 5.31
C ALA A 35 -10.75 -18.59 5.86
N ALA A 36 -9.85 -19.10 5.00
CA ALA A 36 -8.53 -19.57 5.43
C ALA A 36 -7.69 -18.43 6.05
N ARG A 37 -7.68 -17.25 5.43
CA ARG A 37 -6.93 -16.10 5.95
C ARG A 37 -7.61 -15.48 7.17
N ALA A 38 -8.93 -15.37 7.17
CA ALA A 38 -9.68 -14.90 8.34
C ALA A 38 -9.43 -15.80 9.56
N ALA A 39 -9.47 -17.13 9.38
CA ALA A 39 -9.14 -18.11 10.41
C ALA A 39 -7.71 -17.96 10.92
N ALA A 40 -6.72 -17.81 10.02
CA ALA A 40 -5.34 -17.60 10.41
C ALA A 40 -5.14 -16.34 11.27
N LEU A 41 -5.79 -15.23 10.92
CA LEU A 41 -5.74 -13.99 11.71
C LEU A 41 -6.38 -14.16 13.10
N ALA A 42 -7.57 -14.76 13.17
CA ALA A 42 -8.29 -14.95 14.43
C ALA A 42 -7.58 -15.94 15.37
N VAL A 43 -6.90 -16.96 14.83
CA VAL A 43 -6.07 -17.88 15.63
C VAL A 43 -4.84 -17.16 16.17
N ARG A 44 -4.22 -16.29 15.36
CA ARG A 44 -2.95 -15.64 15.70
C ARG A 44 -3.13 -14.47 16.68
N PHE A 45 -4.27 -13.78 16.65
CA PHE A 45 -4.48 -12.56 17.42
C PHE A 45 -5.78 -12.63 18.23
N PRO A 46 -5.72 -12.54 19.57
CA PRO A 46 -6.88 -12.76 20.45
C PRO A 46 -7.95 -11.67 20.34
N ASN A 47 -7.59 -10.47 19.85
CA ASN A 47 -8.49 -9.36 19.61
C ASN A 47 -9.12 -9.35 18.20
N VAL A 48 -8.87 -10.38 17.39
CA VAL A 48 -9.45 -10.54 16.05
C VAL A 48 -10.59 -11.56 16.07
N THR A 49 -11.76 -11.18 15.57
CA THR A 49 -12.94 -12.04 15.42
C THR A 49 -13.40 -12.09 13.98
N ILE A 50 -14.04 -13.20 13.59
CA ILE A 50 -14.63 -13.37 12.26
C ILE A 50 -16.14 -13.15 12.37
N ALA A 51 -16.67 -12.22 11.58
CA ALA A 51 -18.11 -12.01 11.53
C ALA A 51 -18.82 -13.07 10.68
N PRO A 52 -20.10 -13.40 10.95
CA PRO A 52 -20.86 -14.33 10.13
C PRO A 52 -21.22 -13.77 8.74
N THR A 53 -21.30 -12.45 8.61
CA THR A 53 -21.62 -11.75 7.35
C THR A 53 -20.85 -10.44 7.26
N ASN A 54 -20.78 -9.83 6.08
CA ASN A 54 -20.24 -8.48 5.92
C ASN A 54 -21.07 -7.43 6.68
N GLN A 55 -22.39 -7.57 6.74
CA GLN A 55 -23.24 -6.66 7.53
C GLN A 55 -22.90 -6.74 9.01
N ALA A 56 -22.66 -7.95 9.55
CA ALA A 56 -22.27 -8.11 10.94
C ALA A 56 -20.90 -7.49 11.27
N VAL A 57 -20.01 -7.31 10.27
CA VAL A 57 -18.78 -6.50 10.45
C VAL A 57 -19.16 -5.03 10.69
N LEU A 58 -20.01 -4.45 9.85
CA LEU A 58 -20.49 -3.06 9.97
C LEU A 58 -21.21 -2.83 11.30
N ASP A 59 -22.05 -3.78 11.70
CA ASP A 59 -22.88 -3.66 12.90
C ASP A 59 -22.02 -3.62 14.17
N ALA A 60 -20.89 -4.34 14.18
CA ALA A 60 -19.98 -4.44 15.31
C ALA A 60 -18.83 -3.41 15.30
N SER A 61 -18.77 -2.52 14.30
CA SER A 61 -17.63 -1.62 14.09
C SER A 61 -18.03 -0.15 14.05
N ASP A 62 -17.11 0.71 14.50
CA ASP A 62 -17.22 2.16 14.40
C ASP A 62 -16.48 2.66 13.16
N THR A 63 -15.28 2.12 12.93
CA THR A 63 -14.43 2.37 11.76
C THR A 63 -14.40 1.14 10.87
N ILE A 64 -14.65 1.31 9.57
CA ILE A 64 -14.75 0.23 8.59
C ILE A 64 -13.73 0.44 7.48
N VAL A 65 -12.82 -0.51 7.34
CA VAL A 65 -11.86 -0.59 6.24
C VAL A 65 -12.50 -1.37 5.09
N LEU A 66 -12.72 -0.69 3.97
CA LEU A 66 -13.18 -1.31 2.72
C LEU A 66 -11.97 -1.76 1.90
N ALA A 67 -11.79 -3.08 1.79
CA ALA A 67 -10.63 -3.73 1.18
C ALA A 67 -11.04 -4.87 0.25
N VAL A 68 -12.05 -4.61 -0.59
CA VAL A 68 -12.52 -5.55 -1.62
C VAL A 68 -11.90 -5.23 -2.98
N ARG A 69 -11.91 -6.22 -3.87
CA ARG A 69 -11.38 -6.03 -5.22
C ARG A 69 -12.30 -5.11 -6.03
N PRO A 70 -11.77 -4.26 -6.92
CA PRO A 70 -12.56 -3.37 -7.77
C PRO A 70 -13.72 -4.05 -8.51
N GLN A 71 -13.54 -5.29 -8.96
CA GLN A 71 -14.53 -6.01 -9.77
C GLN A 71 -15.82 -6.33 -9.00
N ILE A 72 -15.78 -6.39 -7.67
CA ILE A 72 -16.91 -6.78 -6.83
C ILE A 72 -17.35 -5.66 -5.89
N VAL A 73 -16.72 -4.47 -5.96
CA VAL A 73 -16.95 -3.41 -4.98
C VAL A 73 -18.40 -2.93 -5.01
N THR A 74 -18.93 -2.65 -6.21
CA THR A 74 -20.30 -2.14 -6.37
C THR A 74 -21.33 -3.10 -5.81
N GLU A 75 -21.28 -4.38 -6.20
CA GLU A 75 -22.20 -5.41 -5.71
C GLU A 75 -22.06 -5.62 -4.20
N THR A 76 -20.81 -5.64 -3.69
CA THR A 76 -20.56 -5.86 -2.27
C THR A 76 -21.11 -4.72 -1.41
N LEU A 77 -20.92 -3.46 -1.81
CA LEU A 77 -21.38 -2.31 -1.02
C LEU A 77 -22.90 -2.11 -1.14
N ALA A 78 -23.50 -2.41 -2.30
CA ALA A 78 -24.95 -2.30 -2.50
C ALA A 78 -25.77 -3.24 -1.60
N ALA A 79 -25.17 -4.33 -1.12
CA ALA A 79 -25.80 -5.28 -0.20
C ALA A 79 -25.66 -4.90 1.28
N LEU A 80 -25.03 -3.75 1.60
CA LEU A 80 -24.73 -3.33 2.96
C LEU A 80 -25.55 -2.10 3.35
N ASN A 81 -25.98 -2.08 4.60
CA ASN A 81 -26.66 -0.96 5.23
C ASN A 81 -25.65 -0.23 6.12
N PHE A 82 -25.16 0.89 5.62
CA PHE A 82 -24.27 1.78 6.37
C PHE A 82 -25.08 2.63 7.36
N ARG A 83 -24.40 3.14 8.38
CA ARG A 83 -24.97 4.08 9.36
C ARG A 83 -24.24 5.42 9.28
N SER A 84 -24.89 6.49 9.72
CA SER A 84 -24.33 7.84 9.67
C SER A 84 -23.12 8.05 10.59
N ASP A 85 -23.01 7.24 11.65
CA ASP A 85 -21.91 7.24 12.62
C ASP A 85 -20.68 6.43 12.17
N HIS A 86 -20.76 5.71 11.03
CA HIS A 86 -19.63 4.96 10.51
C HIS A 86 -18.52 5.87 9.96
N HIS A 87 -17.29 5.57 10.34
CA HIS A 87 -16.08 6.08 9.67
C HIS A 87 -15.60 5.07 8.62
N ILE A 88 -15.64 5.45 7.35
CA ILE A 88 -15.19 4.61 6.24
C ILE A 88 -13.74 4.93 5.87
N ILE A 89 -12.88 3.90 5.84
CA ILE A 89 -11.52 3.97 5.28
C ILE A 89 -11.50 3.06 4.05
N SER A 90 -11.45 3.63 2.84
CA SER A 90 -11.30 2.84 1.62
C SER A 90 -9.83 2.65 1.27
N VAL A 91 -9.39 1.40 1.10
CA VAL A 91 -8.07 1.06 0.55
C VAL A 91 -8.17 0.51 -0.87
N ILE A 92 -9.25 0.87 -1.57
CA ILE A 92 -9.55 0.43 -2.93
C ILE A 92 -9.02 1.50 -3.91
N PRO A 93 -8.05 1.19 -4.78
CA PRO A 93 -7.36 2.21 -5.56
C PRO A 93 -8.25 2.88 -6.62
N THR A 94 -9.16 2.13 -7.25
CA THR A 94 -9.89 2.56 -8.46
C THR A 94 -11.24 3.25 -8.20
N VAL A 95 -11.55 3.63 -6.96
CA VAL A 95 -12.83 4.28 -6.61
C VAL A 95 -12.58 5.70 -6.13
N THR A 96 -13.36 6.64 -6.64
CA THR A 96 -13.26 8.06 -6.25
C THR A 96 -13.95 8.30 -4.92
N LEU A 97 -13.59 9.40 -4.25
CA LEU A 97 -14.25 9.80 -3.00
C LEU A 97 -15.74 10.10 -3.22
N ALA A 98 -16.09 10.70 -4.36
CA ALA A 98 -17.48 10.97 -4.73
C ALA A 98 -18.31 9.68 -4.91
N TRP A 99 -17.72 8.65 -5.52
CA TRP A 99 -18.37 7.35 -5.66
C TRP A 99 -18.57 6.68 -4.29
N LEU A 100 -17.54 6.71 -3.42
CA LEU A 100 -17.61 6.15 -2.07
C LEU A 100 -18.70 6.83 -1.23
N ARG A 101 -18.82 8.16 -1.29
CA ARG A 101 -19.90 8.92 -0.62
C ARG A 101 -21.29 8.43 -1.01
N SER A 102 -21.51 8.21 -2.31
CA SER A 102 -22.78 7.68 -2.80
C SER A 102 -23.01 6.22 -2.37
N ALA A 103 -21.96 5.39 -2.47
CA ALA A 103 -22.06 3.95 -2.22
C ALA A 103 -22.15 3.57 -0.74
N THR A 104 -21.76 4.47 0.17
CA THR A 104 -21.73 4.22 1.62
C THR A 104 -22.66 5.14 2.41
N ALA A 105 -23.54 5.88 1.72
CA ALA A 105 -24.55 6.69 2.38
C ALA A 105 -25.41 5.83 3.34
N PRO A 106 -25.77 6.35 4.54
CA PRO A 106 -25.66 7.73 4.99
C PRO A 106 -24.33 8.07 5.70
N ALA A 107 -23.28 7.24 5.63
CA ALA A 107 -21.99 7.57 6.23
C ALA A 107 -21.38 8.82 5.59
N THR A 108 -20.94 9.78 6.41
CA THR A 108 -20.38 11.05 5.92
C THR A 108 -18.88 11.17 6.13
N HIS A 109 -18.31 10.40 7.07
CA HIS A 109 -16.90 10.43 7.38
C HIS A 109 -16.15 9.37 6.57
N ILE A 110 -15.52 9.80 5.48
CA ILE A 110 -14.91 8.90 4.49
C ILE A 110 -13.51 9.38 4.15
N THR A 111 -12.55 8.47 4.29
CA THR A 111 -11.14 8.66 3.94
C THR A 111 -10.71 7.55 2.99
N ARG A 112 -9.85 7.86 2.03
CA ARG A 112 -9.12 6.90 1.19
C ARG A 112 -7.69 6.76 1.72
N ALA A 113 -7.14 5.56 1.65
CA ALA A 113 -5.76 5.31 2.04
C ALA A 113 -5.06 4.34 1.08
N ILE A 114 -3.74 4.46 0.95
CA ILE A 114 -2.90 3.59 0.08
C ILE A 114 -1.85 2.87 0.93
N PRO A 115 -2.25 1.94 1.81
CA PRO A 115 -1.29 1.13 2.53
C PRO A 115 -0.63 0.10 1.60
N LEU A 116 0.64 -0.16 1.84
CA LEU A 116 1.41 -1.20 1.16
C LEU A 116 1.49 -2.46 2.04
N PRO A 117 1.76 -3.65 1.47
CA PRO A 117 1.91 -4.88 2.27
C PRO A 117 2.94 -4.77 3.41
N SER A 118 3.91 -3.87 3.31
CA SER A 118 4.92 -3.61 4.35
C SER A 118 4.35 -3.13 5.69
N VAL A 119 3.11 -2.66 5.73
CA VAL A 119 2.43 -2.27 7.00
C VAL A 119 2.30 -3.44 7.97
N ALA A 120 2.35 -4.70 7.48
CA ALA A 120 2.45 -5.90 8.32
C ALA A 120 3.67 -5.90 9.24
N HIS A 121 4.74 -5.24 8.81
CA HIS A 121 5.99 -5.08 9.53
C HIS A 121 6.11 -3.70 10.18
N ARG A 122 5.02 -2.93 10.19
CA ARG A 122 4.97 -1.54 10.65
C ARG A 122 6.00 -0.65 9.93
N HIS A 123 6.11 -0.84 8.61
CA HIS A 123 7.07 -0.14 7.79
C HIS A 123 6.45 0.33 6.47
N GLY A 124 7.05 1.38 5.90
CA GLY A 124 6.66 1.96 4.63
C GLY A 124 5.58 3.05 4.73
N PRO A 125 5.28 3.69 3.59
CA PRO A 125 4.33 4.81 3.56
C PRO A 125 2.88 4.33 3.48
N THR A 126 1.96 5.18 3.94
CA THR A 126 0.54 5.12 3.59
C THR A 126 0.05 6.51 3.26
N ALA A 127 -0.33 6.75 2.01
CA ALA A 127 -0.99 8.00 1.63
C ALA A 127 -2.43 8.03 2.17
N VAL A 128 -2.91 9.20 2.60
CA VAL A 128 -4.23 9.41 3.22
C VAL A 128 -4.89 10.63 2.59
N TYR A 129 -6.10 10.47 2.05
CA TYR A 129 -6.88 11.55 1.42
C TYR A 129 -8.39 11.37 1.66
N PRO A 130 -9.15 12.43 2.03
CA PRO A 130 -8.65 13.73 2.47
C PRO A 130 -7.84 13.62 3.76
N ALA A 131 -7.20 14.72 4.15
CA ALA A 131 -6.54 14.82 5.44
C ALA A 131 -7.46 14.40 6.60
N SER A 132 -7.03 13.41 7.37
CA SER A 132 -7.78 12.87 8.51
C SER A 132 -6.81 12.52 9.65
N PRO A 133 -6.79 13.32 10.74
CA PRO A 133 -5.86 13.08 11.86
C PRO A 133 -5.98 11.68 12.46
N ASP A 134 -7.19 11.14 12.60
CA ASP A 134 -7.42 9.82 13.19
C ASP A 134 -6.90 8.69 12.28
N VAL A 135 -7.08 8.82 10.96
CA VAL A 135 -6.57 7.83 9.98
C VAL A 135 -5.06 7.92 9.89
N SER A 136 -4.49 9.13 9.89
CA SER A 136 -3.05 9.34 9.91
C SER A 136 -2.43 8.79 11.20
N ALA A 137 -3.05 9.00 12.37
CA ALA A 137 -2.60 8.41 13.63
C ALA A 137 -2.61 6.87 13.58
N LEU A 138 -3.67 6.28 13.02
CA LEU A 138 -3.75 4.83 12.81
C LEU A 138 -2.60 4.30 11.93
N PHE A 139 -2.35 4.91 10.77
CA PHE A 139 -1.31 4.44 9.85
C PHE A 139 0.11 4.80 10.30
N ASN A 140 0.29 5.82 11.15
CA ASN A 140 1.58 6.10 11.80
C ASN A 140 1.99 5.01 12.81
N LEU A 141 1.05 4.22 13.34
CA LEU A 141 1.38 3.00 14.11
C LEU A 141 1.97 1.90 13.22
N LEU A 142 1.74 1.98 11.91
CA LEU A 142 2.06 0.95 10.91
C LEU A 142 3.15 1.38 9.92
N GLY A 143 3.78 2.53 10.13
CA GLY A 143 4.74 3.13 9.21
C GLY A 143 4.61 4.65 9.21
N THR A 144 4.65 5.25 8.03
CA THR A 144 4.56 6.71 7.87
C THR A 144 3.30 7.09 7.11
N ALA A 145 2.38 7.80 7.76
CA ALA A 145 1.22 8.37 7.09
C ALA A 145 1.62 9.66 6.35
N ILE A 146 1.26 9.75 5.06
CA ILE A 146 1.46 10.94 4.22
C ILE A 146 0.08 11.50 3.92
N THR A 147 -0.20 12.68 4.47
CA THR A 147 -1.49 13.34 4.29
C THR A 147 -1.51 14.13 2.99
N LEU A 148 -2.57 13.98 2.21
CA LEU A 148 -2.77 14.63 0.92
C LEU A 148 -3.99 15.55 0.97
N ASP A 149 -3.90 16.68 0.28
CA ASP A 149 -4.95 17.72 0.29
C ASP A 149 -5.88 17.62 -0.94
N ARG A 150 -5.42 16.96 -2.00
CA ARG A 150 -6.10 16.91 -3.30
C ARG A 150 -6.26 15.49 -3.83
N GLU A 151 -7.35 15.23 -4.54
CA GLU A 151 -7.62 13.91 -5.11
C GLU A 151 -6.61 13.54 -6.19
N GLU A 152 -6.12 14.53 -6.95
CA GLU A 152 -5.10 14.34 -7.99
C GLU A 152 -3.76 13.88 -7.40
N GLU A 153 -3.42 14.33 -6.18
CA GLU A 153 -2.25 13.83 -5.47
C GLU A 153 -2.45 12.37 -5.05
N PHE A 154 -3.65 12.01 -4.57
CA PHE A 154 -3.94 10.62 -4.24
C PHE A 154 -3.81 9.70 -5.45
N ASP A 155 -4.27 10.14 -6.61
CA ASP A 155 -4.13 9.39 -7.85
C ASP A 155 -2.65 9.24 -8.25
N ALA A 156 -1.84 10.29 -8.14
CA ALA A 156 -0.39 10.23 -8.39
C ALA A 156 0.33 9.25 -7.44
N PHE A 157 -0.01 9.26 -6.14
CA PHE A 157 0.53 8.30 -5.18
C PHE A 157 0.07 6.87 -5.48
N THR A 158 -1.18 6.69 -5.94
CA THR A 158 -1.70 5.38 -6.36
C THR A 158 -0.90 4.85 -7.55
N VAL A 159 -0.64 5.69 -8.56
CA VAL A 159 0.21 5.37 -9.72
C VAL A 159 1.60 4.96 -9.26
N ALA A 160 2.24 5.74 -8.38
CA ALA A 160 3.60 5.46 -7.92
C ALA A 160 3.74 4.04 -7.30
N THR A 161 2.68 3.51 -6.67
CA THR A 161 2.72 2.14 -6.12
C THR A 161 2.90 1.05 -7.19
N SER A 162 2.60 1.32 -8.46
CA SER A 162 2.81 0.34 -9.55
C SER A 162 4.28 0.07 -9.84
N ALA A 163 5.20 0.87 -9.30
CA ALA A 163 6.65 0.65 -9.43
C ALA A 163 7.20 -0.48 -8.53
N MET A 164 6.42 -1.02 -7.57
CA MET A 164 6.88 -2.08 -6.66
C MET A 164 7.35 -3.34 -7.40
N SER A 165 6.63 -3.77 -8.42
CA SER A 165 7.05 -4.93 -9.23
C SER A 165 8.30 -4.63 -10.06
N SER A 166 8.45 -3.40 -10.54
CA SER A 166 9.65 -2.96 -11.26
C SER A 166 10.89 -3.00 -10.35
N TYR A 167 10.76 -2.62 -9.07
CA TYR A 167 11.83 -2.77 -8.09
C TYR A 167 12.28 -4.24 -7.95
N PHE A 168 11.34 -5.17 -7.77
CA PHE A 168 11.69 -6.59 -7.68
C PHE A 168 12.26 -7.15 -9.00
N GLY A 169 11.82 -6.66 -10.15
CA GLY A 169 12.41 -6.99 -11.45
C GLY A 169 13.85 -6.50 -11.58
N PHE A 170 14.16 -5.30 -11.10
CA PHE A 170 15.52 -4.76 -11.08
C PHE A 170 16.42 -5.57 -10.13
N ALA A 171 15.94 -5.86 -8.91
CA ALA A 171 16.65 -6.70 -7.96
C ALA A 171 16.91 -8.11 -8.51
N ALA A 172 15.91 -8.74 -9.14
CA ALA A 172 16.05 -10.05 -9.77
C ALA A 172 17.08 -10.03 -10.92
N THR A 173 17.09 -8.97 -11.73
CA THR A 173 18.08 -8.81 -12.81
C THR A 173 19.51 -8.80 -12.27
N LEU A 174 19.74 -8.10 -11.15
CA LEU A 174 21.04 -8.07 -10.47
C LEU A 174 21.42 -9.45 -9.92
N THR A 175 20.53 -10.09 -9.17
CA THR A 175 20.85 -11.38 -8.53
C THR A 175 21.08 -12.48 -9.57
N THR A 176 20.25 -12.55 -10.63
CA THR A 176 20.48 -13.48 -11.74
C THR A 176 21.79 -13.19 -12.48
N TRP A 177 22.21 -11.92 -12.59
CA TRP A 177 23.53 -11.62 -13.13
C TRP A 177 24.66 -12.15 -12.24
N MET A 178 24.58 -11.97 -10.92
CA MET A 178 25.57 -12.48 -9.96
C MET A 178 25.64 -14.02 -9.99
N GLU A 179 24.50 -14.70 -10.05
CA GLU A 179 24.42 -16.15 -10.17
C GLU A 179 25.09 -16.67 -11.45
N ARG A 180 24.93 -15.96 -12.58
CA ARG A 180 25.65 -16.27 -13.83
C ARG A 180 27.16 -16.09 -13.71
N GLN A 181 27.64 -15.28 -12.75
CA GLN A 181 29.07 -15.17 -12.42
C GLN A 181 29.54 -16.25 -11.43
N GLY A 182 28.68 -17.22 -11.08
CA GLY A 182 28.99 -18.31 -10.14
C GLY A 182 28.78 -17.97 -8.67
N VAL A 183 28.11 -16.85 -8.36
CA VAL A 183 27.76 -16.51 -6.97
C VAL A 183 26.56 -17.35 -6.52
N ASP A 184 26.61 -17.81 -5.27
CA ASP A 184 25.51 -18.52 -4.65
C ASP A 184 24.19 -17.68 -4.63
N PRO A 185 23.03 -18.26 -4.95
CA PRO A 185 21.76 -17.54 -4.99
C PRO A 185 21.35 -16.88 -3.66
N ASP A 186 21.59 -17.55 -2.53
CA ASP A 186 21.25 -17.00 -1.21
C ASP A 186 22.13 -15.79 -0.90
N LYS A 187 23.44 -15.87 -1.20
CA LYS A 187 24.35 -14.73 -1.06
C LYS A 187 23.96 -13.56 -1.95
N SER A 188 23.58 -13.82 -3.19
CA SER A 188 23.14 -12.78 -4.15
C SER A 188 21.89 -12.07 -3.65
N ARG A 189 20.88 -12.83 -3.20
CA ARG A 189 19.65 -12.28 -2.61
C ARG A 189 19.95 -11.42 -1.38
N ILE A 190 20.76 -11.93 -0.44
CA ILE A 190 21.09 -11.20 0.80
C ILE A 190 21.82 -9.90 0.47
N PHE A 191 22.85 -9.95 -0.38
CA PHE A 191 23.63 -8.77 -0.76
C PHE A 191 22.76 -7.71 -1.42
N ALA A 192 21.98 -8.06 -2.45
CA ALA A 192 21.10 -7.12 -3.13
C ALA A 192 20.06 -6.50 -2.17
N SER A 193 19.44 -7.31 -1.32
CA SER A 193 18.44 -6.83 -0.36
C SER A 193 19.03 -5.85 0.66
N GLN A 194 20.21 -6.16 1.21
CA GLN A 194 20.90 -5.29 2.17
C GLN A 194 21.40 -4.00 1.51
N MET A 195 21.89 -4.08 0.27
CA MET A 195 22.31 -2.91 -0.50
C MET A 195 21.14 -1.94 -0.73
N PHE A 196 19.99 -2.42 -1.20
CA PHE A 196 18.82 -1.55 -1.41
C PHE A 196 18.25 -1.01 -0.10
N GLN A 197 18.25 -1.79 0.98
CA GLN A 197 17.89 -1.30 2.30
C GLN A 197 18.82 -0.15 2.74
N GLY A 198 20.13 -0.29 2.52
CA GLY A 198 21.12 0.75 2.80
C GLY A 198 20.86 2.02 2.01
N LEU A 199 20.61 1.92 0.70
CA LEU A 199 20.30 3.08 -0.15
C LEU A 199 19.01 3.79 0.29
N SER A 200 17.97 3.03 0.65
CA SER A 200 16.73 3.60 1.19
C SER A 200 16.96 4.32 2.53
N ALA A 201 17.84 3.78 3.38
CA ALA A 201 18.19 4.40 4.65
C ALA A 201 18.98 5.70 4.45
N THR A 202 19.94 5.71 3.52
CA THR A 202 20.69 6.93 3.15
C THR A 202 19.74 8.03 2.67
N ALA A 203 18.81 7.72 1.77
CA ALA A 203 17.84 8.69 1.28
C ALA A 203 16.94 9.26 2.40
N SER A 204 16.66 8.46 3.43
CA SER A 204 15.89 8.92 4.59
C SER A 204 16.71 9.79 5.55
N ALA A 205 18.03 9.53 5.64
CA ALA A 205 18.94 10.28 6.49
C ALA A 205 19.33 11.65 5.91
N GLU A 206 19.26 11.80 4.58
CA GLU A 206 19.63 13.01 3.85
C GLU A 206 18.41 13.68 3.17
N PRO A 207 17.38 14.13 3.93
CA PRO A 207 16.12 14.61 3.37
C PRO A 207 16.23 15.92 2.57
N ASN A 208 17.37 16.61 2.66
CA ASN A 208 17.62 17.85 1.94
C ASN A 208 18.22 17.63 0.54
N LEU A 209 18.63 16.39 0.23
CA LEU A 209 19.16 16.03 -1.08
C LEU A 209 18.08 15.38 -1.93
N THR A 210 18.07 15.72 -3.22
CA THR A 210 17.26 15.01 -4.20
C THR A 210 17.86 13.63 -4.49
N PHE A 211 17.04 12.69 -4.99
CA PHE A 211 17.55 11.39 -5.44
C PHE A 211 18.60 11.50 -6.56
N ALA A 212 18.55 12.55 -7.39
CA ALA A 212 19.54 12.79 -8.42
C ALA A 212 20.89 13.24 -7.82
N GLU A 213 20.88 14.06 -6.77
CA GLU A 213 22.08 14.44 -6.02
C GLU A 213 22.67 13.24 -5.29
N LEU A 214 21.84 12.44 -4.61
CA LEU A 214 22.27 11.20 -3.96
C LEU A 214 22.90 10.24 -4.98
N ALA A 215 22.31 10.07 -6.17
CA ALA A 215 22.90 9.25 -7.23
C ALA A 215 24.30 9.75 -7.60
N LYS A 216 24.46 11.06 -7.79
CA LYS A 216 25.74 11.70 -8.12
C LYS A 216 26.78 11.54 -7.01
N GLU A 217 26.40 11.57 -5.74
CA GLU A 217 27.30 11.30 -4.61
C GLU A 217 27.81 9.86 -4.58
N HIS A 218 27.07 8.92 -5.17
CA HIS A 218 27.47 7.52 -5.30
C HIS A 218 28.22 7.23 -6.61
N GLU A 219 28.47 8.26 -7.43
CA GLU A 219 29.27 8.17 -8.64
C GLU A 219 30.71 8.62 -8.37
N THR A 220 31.67 7.85 -8.88
CA THR A 220 33.03 8.34 -9.08
C THR A 220 33.21 8.68 -10.56
N PRO A 221 33.93 9.76 -10.92
CA PRO A 221 34.15 10.12 -12.33
C PRO A 221 34.78 8.96 -13.11
N GLY A 222 34.09 8.50 -14.18
CA GLY A 222 34.50 7.33 -14.96
C GLY A 222 34.32 5.98 -14.24
N GLY A 223 33.62 5.98 -13.11
CA GLY A 223 33.38 4.82 -12.26
C GLY A 223 32.23 3.93 -12.74
N LEU A 224 32.06 2.82 -12.01
CA LEU A 224 31.11 1.76 -12.37
C LEU A 224 29.65 2.23 -12.29
N ASN A 225 29.27 2.95 -11.23
CA ASN A 225 27.90 3.45 -11.04
C ASN A 225 27.51 4.44 -12.15
N GLU A 226 28.39 5.40 -12.45
CA GLU A 226 28.18 6.39 -13.52
C GLU A 226 28.00 5.70 -14.88
N GLN A 227 28.84 4.70 -15.19
CA GLN A 227 28.74 3.95 -16.44
C GLN A 227 27.41 3.21 -16.57
N VAL A 228 26.95 2.54 -15.50
CA VAL A 228 25.68 1.80 -15.52
C VAL A 228 24.51 2.77 -15.68
N LEU A 229 24.42 3.83 -14.86
CA LEU A 229 23.33 4.80 -14.92
C LEU A 229 23.27 5.49 -16.30
N ARG A 230 24.41 5.90 -16.85
CA ARG A 230 24.49 6.49 -18.20
C ARG A 230 23.98 5.52 -19.27
N THR A 231 24.36 4.24 -19.20
CA THR A 231 23.97 3.21 -20.18
C THR A 231 22.46 3.00 -20.18
N ILE A 232 21.85 2.77 -18.99
CA ILE A 232 20.41 2.52 -18.90
C ILE A 232 19.58 3.76 -19.22
N SER A 233 20.08 4.96 -18.88
CA SER A 233 19.41 6.22 -19.20
C SER A 233 19.42 6.47 -20.71
N THR A 234 20.56 6.25 -21.37
CA THR A 234 20.69 6.41 -22.84
C THR A 234 19.84 5.39 -23.60
N ALA A 235 19.67 4.19 -23.04
CA ALA A 235 18.78 3.16 -23.58
C ALA A 235 17.28 3.49 -23.37
N GLY A 236 16.94 4.57 -22.66
CA GLY A 236 15.57 5.05 -22.47
C GLY A 236 14.81 4.38 -21.32
N LEU A 237 15.48 3.67 -20.41
CA LEU A 237 14.81 2.96 -19.32
C LEU A 237 13.96 3.89 -18.45
N LEU A 238 14.52 5.04 -18.05
CA LEU A 238 13.82 6.00 -17.18
C LEU A 238 12.66 6.69 -17.91
N THR A 239 12.83 6.98 -19.20
CA THR A 239 11.76 7.53 -20.04
C THR A 239 10.61 6.54 -20.26
N GLN A 240 10.92 5.25 -20.42
CA GLN A 240 9.89 4.21 -20.53
C GLN A 240 9.12 4.02 -19.22
N LEU A 241 9.79 4.15 -18.07
CA LEU A 241 9.11 4.14 -16.78
C LEU A 241 8.13 5.31 -16.67
N ASP A 242 8.57 6.53 -17.01
CA ASP A 242 7.73 7.73 -17.00
C ASP A 242 6.45 7.54 -17.84
N GLN A 243 6.60 7.09 -19.09
CA GLN A 243 5.46 6.80 -19.97
C GLN A 243 4.53 5.71 -19.40
N ALA A 244 5.09 4.66 -18.78
CA ALA A 244 4.27 3.62 -18.17
C ALA A 244 3.47 4.13 -16.97
N LEU A 245 3.97 5.12 -16.23
CA LEU A 245 3.23 5.76 -15.14
C LEU A 245 2.07 6.61 -15.68
N ASP A 246 2.27 7.34 -16.78
CA ASP A 246 1.20 8.09 -17.47
C ASP A 246 0.07 7.18 -17.97
N ASP A 247 0.41 6.00 -18.49
CA ASP A 247 -0.58 5.02 -18.94
C ASP A 247 -1.45 4.52 -17.77
N ILE A 248 -0.84 4.30 -16.59
CA ILE A 248 -1.56 3.90 -15.37
C ILE A 248 -2.41 5.06 -14.83
N LEU A 249 -1.92 6.30 -14.88
CA LEU A 249 -2.68 7.48 -14.48
C LEU A 249 -3.95 7.62 -15.33
N THR A 250 -3.82 7.50 -16.66
CA THR A 250 -4.94 7.51 -17.60
C THR A 250 -5.97 6.44 -17.26
N ARG A 251 -5.51 5.24 -16.91
CA ARG A 251 -6.38 4.13 -16.49
C ARG A 251 -7.14 4.43 -15.19
N ILE A 252 -6.49 5.02 -14.19
CA ILE A 252 -7.13 5.37 -12.91
C ILE A 252 -8.21 6.44 -13.12
N GLN A 253 -7.88 7.49 -13.88
CA GLN A 253 -8.80 8.60 -14.16
C GLN A 253 -10.01 8.17 -15.01
N SER A 254 -9.86 7.15 -15.83
CA SER A 254 -10.96 6.57 -16.62
C SER A 254 -11.98 5.79 -15.78
N GLY A 255 -11.70 5.53 -14.49
CA GLY A 255 -12.56 4.79 -13.58
C GLY A 255 -12.57 3.27 -13.83
N PRO A 256 -13.33 2.50 -13.03
CA PRO A 256 -13.46 1.06 -13.24
C PRO A 256 -14.12 0.78 -14.59
N THR A 257 -13.36 0.22 -15.54
CA THR A 257 -13.92 -0.37 -16.76
C THR A 257 -14.96 -1.40 -16.37
N LYS A 258 -16.19 -1.25 -16.90
CA LYS A 258 -17.29 -2.21 -16.75
C LYS A 258 -16.87 -3.62 -17.18
#